data_AF-A0A7T7JMF8-F1
#
_entry.id   AF-A0A7T7JMF8-F1
#
_cell.length_a   1.000
_cell.length_b   1.000
_cell.length_c   1.000
_cell.angle_alpha   90.00
_cell.angle_beta   90.00
_cell.angle_gamma   90.00
#
_symmetry.space_group_name_H-M   'P 1'
#
loop_
_entity.id
_entity.type
_entity.pdbx_description
1 polymer ?
#
loop_
_entity_poly.entity_id
_entity_poly.type
_entity_poly.pdbx_seq_one_letter_code
_entity_poly.pdbx_strand_id
1 'polypeptide(L)' 'MAKGKDVRVKVILECTGCVRKSVNKGSRGVSRYITQKNRHNTPSRLELRKFCPYCYKHTIHGEIKK' A
#
# COMPACT_ATOMS: atom_id res chain seq x y z
N MET A 1 23.83 -18.55 -10.80
CA MET A 1 23.91 -17.18 -10.24
C MET A 1 22.65 -16.41 -10.64
N ALA A 2 21.70 -16.20 -9.72
CA ALA A 2 20.42 -15.56 -10.05
C ALA A 2 20.53 -14.02 -10.03
N LYS A 3 21.23 -13.45 -11.02
CA LYS A 3 21.26 -12.00 -11.29
C LYS A 3 19.93 -11.59 -11.92
N GLY A 4 19.05 -10.92 -11.18
CA GLY A 4 17.88 -10.26 -11.79
C GLY A 4 16.68 -9.98 -10.89
N LYS A 5 16.59 -10.60 -9.70
CA LYS A 5 15.44 -10.42 -8.81
C LYS A 5 15.53 -9.23 -7.85
N ASP A 6 16.69 -8.60 -7.71
CA ASP A 6 16.90 -7.49 -6.74
C ASP A 6 16.43 -6.11 -7.21
N VAL A 7 16.11 -5.94 -8.50
CA VAL A 7 15.71 -4.64 -9.04
C VAL A 7 14.25 -4.32 -8.74
N ARG A 8 13.35 -5.32 -8.85
CA ARG A 8 11.92 -5.18 -8.59
C ARG A 8 11.56 -5.79 -7.23
N VAL A 9 11.24 -4.92 -6.28
CA VAL A 9 10.90 -5.32 -4.91
C VAL A 9 9.40 -5.32 -4.72
N LYS A 10 8.88 -6.34 -4.00
CA LYS A 10 7.49 -6.36 -3.56
C LYS A 10 7.30 -5.31 -2.46
N VAL A 11 6.36 -4.40 -2.67
CA VAL A 11 6.00 -3.35 -1.71
C VAL A 11 4.54 -3.49 -1.33
N ILE A 12 4.21 -3.02 -0.12
CA ILE A 12 2.85 -3.05 0.41
C ILE A 12 2.37 -1.60 0.46
N LEU A 13 1.23 -1.32 -0.18
CA LEU A 13 0.55 -0.04 -0.12
C LEU A 13 -0.61 -0.13 0.87
N GLU A 14 -0.65 0.76 1.86
CA GLU A 14 -1.69 0.82 2.89
C GLU A 14 -2.50 2.10 2.78
N CYS A 15 -3.81 1.98 2.95
CA CYS A 15 -4.73 3.11 2.92
C CYS A 15 -4.43 4.11 4.04
N THR A 16 -4.16 5.36 3.68
CA THR A 16 -3.92 6.43 4.66
C THR A 16 -5.21 6.92 5.33
N GLY A 17 -6.36 6.72 4.69
CA GLY A 17 -7.67 7.14 5.20
C GLY A 17 -8.36 6.13 6.12
N CYS A 18 -7.84 4.90 6.23
CA CYS A 18 -8.36 3.91 7.16
C CYS A 18 -7.88 4.25 8.58
N VAL A 19 -8.74 4.88 9.37
CA VAL A 19 -8.46 5.16 10.78
C VAL A 19 -8.56 3.85 11.57
N ARG A 20 -7.44 3.34 12.10
CA ARG A 20 -7.43 2.19 13.05
C ARG A 20 -8.28 2.42 14.32
N LYS A 21 -8.71 3.67 14.56
CA LYS A 21 -9.50 4.13 15.72
C LYS A 21 -11.02 4.17 15.46
N SER A 22 -11.54 3.43 14.48
CA SER A 22 -12.99 3.26 14.38
C SER A 22 -13.47 2.36 15.53
N VAL A 23 -13.88 2.99 16.63
CA VAL A 23 -14.64 2.41 17.76
C VAL A 23 -15.98 1.82 17.27
N ASN A 24 -16.39 2.15 16.03
CA ASN A 24 -17.60 1.65 15.39
C ASN A 24 -17.31 0.34 14.63
N LYS A 25 -17.98 -0.72 15.09
CA LYS A 25 -17.81 -2.15 14.80
C LYS A 25 -18.21 -2.61 13.38
N GLY A 26 -17.91 -1.83 12.33
CA GLY A 26 -18.27 -2.16 10.94
C GLY A 26 -17.10 -2.66 10.08
N SER A 27 -15.95 -1.97 10.13
CA SER A 27 -14.80 -2.21 9.24
C SER A 27 -13.55 -2.47 10.07
N ARG A 28 -13.33 -3.73 10.46
CA ARG A 28 -12.25 -4.18 11.37
C ARG A 28 -10.85 -4.16 10.75
N GLY A 29 -10.66 -3.61 9.55
CA GLY A 29 -9.43 -3.78 8.77
C GLY A 29 -8.96 -2.51 8.08
N VAL A 30 -7.68 -2.51 7.69
CA VAL A 30 -7.07 -1.50 6.83
C VAL A 30 -6.87 -2.12 5.44
N SER A 31 -7.21 -1.37 4.39
CA SER A 31 -6.99 -1.83 3.01
C SER A 31 -5.50 -1.86 2.68
N ARG A 32 -5.02 -3.00 2.18
CA ARG A 32 -3.63 -3.23 1.78
C ARG A 32 -3.55 -3.84 0.39
N TYR A 33 -2.64 -3.31 -0.42
CA TYR A 33 -2.31 -3.83 -1.75
C TYR A 33 -0.86 -4.30 -1.80
N ILE A 34 -0.61 -5.39 -2.50
CA ILE A 34 0.73 -5.87 -2.80
C ILE A 34 1.05 -5.48 -4.24
N THR A 35 2.13 -4.73 -4.44
CA THR A 35 2.60 -4.33 -5.77
C THR A 35 4.10 -4.57 -5.88
N GLN A 36 4.63 -4.43 -7.09
CA GLN A 36 6.07 -4.46 -7.33
C GLN A 36 6.52 -3.05 -7.69
N LYS A 37 7.67 -2.65 -7.17
CA LYS A 37 8.29 -1.36 -7.42
C LYS A 37 9.76 -1.56 -7.77
N ASN A 38 10.23 -0.84 -8.78
CA ASN A 38 11.65 -0.78 -9.08
C ASN A 38 12.30 0.32 -8.23
N ARG A 39 13.22 -0.06 -7.34
CA ARG A 39 13.90 0.89 -6.43
C ARG A 39 14.82 1.87 -7.17
N HIS A 40 15.35 1.48 -8.34
CA HIS A 40 16.25 2.33 -9.13
C HIS A 40 15.49 3.44 -9.85
N ASN A 41 14.36 3.08 -10.48
CA ASN A 41 13.57 4.04 -11.27
C ASN A 41 12.68 4.92 -10.38
N THR A 42 12.27 4.41 -9.22
CA THR A 42 11.38 5.13 -8.30
C THR A 42 11.94 5.07 -6.89
N PRO A 43 12.89 5.94 -6.53
CA PRO A 43 13.47 5.92 -5.18
C PRO A 43 12.51 6.46 -4.11
N SER A 44 11.61 7.38 -4.46
CA SER A 44 10.62 7.98 -3.57
C SER A 44 9.51 7.01 -3.17
N ARG A 45 8.85 7.23 -2.02
CA ARG A 45 7.73 6.37 -1.56
C ARG A 45 6.61 6.35 -2.59
N LEU A 46 6.08 5.17 -2.90
CA LEU A 46 4.98 5.03 -3.85
C LEU A 46 3.65 5.39 -3.17
N GLU A 47 2.93 6.33 -3.75
CA GLU A 47 1.57 6.71 -3.34
C GLU A 47 0.64 6.58 -4.53
N LEU A 48 -0.41 5.77 -4.41
CA LEU A 48 -1.38 5.55 -5.48
C LEU A 48 -2.80 5.74 -4.96
N ARG A 49 -3.65 6.41 -5.74
CA ARG A 49 -5.10 6.41 -5.49
C ARG A 49 -5.66 5.05 -5.88
N LYS A 50 -6.08 4.28 -4.88
CA LYS A 50 -6.71 2.97 -5.05
C LYS A 50 -8.04 2.95 -4.30
N PHE A 51 -8.95 2.09 -4.76
CA PHE A 51 -10.21 1.89 -4.07
C PHE A 51 -9.94 1.33 -2.66
N CYS A 52 -10.68 1.77 -1.66
CA CYS A 52 -10.63 1.18 -0.33
C CYS A 52 -11.98 0.54 -0.02
N PRO A 53 -12.07 -0.80 0.14
CA PRO A 53 -13.33 -1.47 0.46
C PRO A 53 -13.89 -1.04 1.83
N TYR A 54 -13.05 -0.60 2.76
CA TYR A 54 -13.48 -0.16 4.09
C TYR A 54 -13.98 1.29 4.13
N CYS A 55 -13.51 2.14 3.21
CA CYS A 55 -13.94 3.54 3.12
C CYS A 55 -14.96 3.76 2.00
N TYR A 56 -15.26 2.73 1.19
CA TYR A 56 -16.13 2.76 0.00
C TYR A 56 -15.79 3.89 -0.99
N LYS A 57 -14.53 4.33 -1.03
CA LYS A 57 -14.06 5.42 -1.90
C LYS A 57 -12.62 5.20 -2.31
N HIS A 58 -12.20 5.89 -3.36
CA HIS A 58 -10.79 5.94 -3.74
C HIS A 58 -10.01 6.82 -2.76
N THR A 59 -9.03 6.22 -2.10
CA THR A 59 -8.15 6.88 -1.14
C THR A 59 -6.71 6.71 -1.56
N ILE A 60 -5.85 7.57 -1.02
CA ILE A 60 -4.41 7.45 -1.21
C ILE A 60 -3.92 6.24 -0.41
N HIS A 61 -3.25 5.32 -1.08
CA HIS A 61 -2.55 4.19 -0.47
C HIS A 61 -1.06 4.44 -0.60
N GLY A 62 -0.37 4.53 0.55
CA GLY A 62 1.05 4.82 0.63
C GLY A 62 1.87 3.57 0.95
N GLU A 63 3.10 3.52 0.43
CA GLU A 63 4.06 2.46 0.71
C GLU A 63 4.41 2.39 2.21
N ILE A 64 4.14 1.25 2.84
CA ILE A 64 4.64 0.94 4.19
C ILE A 64 6.05 0.36 4.07
N LYS A 65 6.98 0.89 4.86
CA LYS A 65 8.24 0.22 5.17
C LYS A 65 8.00 -0.79 6.29
N LYS A 66 8.26 -2.07 6.02
CA LYS A 66 8.37 -3.08 7.08
C LYS A 66 9.71 -2.91 7.78
#